data_AF-A0A914CHW1-F1
#
_entry.id   AF-A0A914CHW1-F1
#
_cell.length_a   1.000
_cell.length_b   1.000
_cell.length_c   1.000
_cell.angle_alpha   90.00
_cell.angle_beta   90.00
_cell.angle_gamma   90.00
#
_symmetry.space_group_name_H-M   'P 1'
#
loop_
_entity.id
_entity.type
_entity.pdbx_description
1 polymer ?
#
loop_
_entity_poly.entity_id
_entity_poly.type
_entity_poly.pdbx_seq_one_letter_code
_entity_poly.pdbx_strand_id
1 'polypeptide(L)'
;MGANQEGLDSLNTIFQLQPTSYLTSADDVSNYLEPYIRNAFEQLAAADYPYNTSFYDVLPGWSVNISCEYLKADASNNKLRATNLFKAVQVYYGYTEQYCVKNCPESSWSPPNDFFWAKCTNSTDLLTPKKSKCNQTYVGYDLKMFRPDAIEILYGFDFSTTSNIIFTQGSIDPYASGGLTDEIPGIKNGYLKGIYNFHMKRAAHHLDLRQPNTCDPPQVVNARYQIVRIIQCWLTPSMQHCAKYPYEPDSLPKDYEYNGECQYILYGFPWNQTDTMSSTTSSTTSSQSNTMSSQSNGSSSFFISIFAVLVLYIAAFALNVFSS
;
A
#
# COMPACT_ATOMS: atom_id res chain seq x y z
N MET A 1 9.47 6.67 -30.33
CA MET A 1 8.36 7.22 -31.14
C MET A 1 8.34 8.75 -31.11
N GLY A 2 8.60 9.43 -29.99
CA GLY A 2 8.55 10.90 -29.91
C GLY A 2 9.66 11.72 -30.61
N ALA A 3 10.36 11.16 -31.61
CA ALA A 3 11.50 11.83 -32.25
C ALA A 3 11.09 12.74 -33.44
N ASN A 4 9.88 12.58 -33.96
CA ASN A 4 9.37 13.34 -35.10
C ASN A 4 7.85 13.58 -34.94
N GLN A 5 7.30 14.45 -35.80
CA GLN A 5 5.89 14.86 -35.71
C GLN A 5 4.93 13.67 -35.88
N GLU A 6 5.15 12.79 -36.85
CA GLU A 6 4.29 11.61 -37.07
C GLU A 6 4.23 10.70 -35.84
N GLY A 7 5.36 10.54 -35.16
CA GLY A 7 5.47 9.76 -33.94
C GLY A 7 4.80 10.42 -32.74
N LEU A 8 4.87 11.75 -32.63
CA LEU A 8 4.14 12.53 -31.61
C LEU A 8 2.62 12.44 -31.84
N ASP A 9 2.16 12.61 -33.08
CA ASP A 9 0.74 12.49 -33.44
C ASP A 9 0.21 11.07 -33.16
N SER A 10 1.03 10.06 -33.45
CA SER A 10 0.74 8.67 -33.09
C SER A 10 0.61 8.49 -31.58
N LEU A 11 1.50 9.08 -30.76
CA LEU A 11 1.42 9.00 -29.30
C LEU A 11 0.18 9.72 -28.76
N ASN A 12 -0.13 10.92 -29.26
CA ASN A 12 -1.35 11.66 -28.89
C ASN A 12 -2.61 10.82 -29.13
N THR A 13 -2.64 10.09 -30.26
CA THR A 13 -3.75 9.20 -30.61
C THR A 13 -3.78 7.94 -29.74
N ILE A 14 -2.64 7.26 -29.56
CA ILE A 14 -2.55 6.00 -28.82
C ILE A 14 -2.92 6.19 -27.34
N PHE A 15 -2.41 7.26 -26.72
CA PHE A 15 -2.68 7.58 -25.33
C PHE A 15 -3.99 8.37 -25.12
N GLN A 16 -4.75 8.60 -26.19
CA GLN A 16 -6.03 9.30 -26.16
C GLN A 16 -5.92 10.64 -25.42
N LEU A 17 -4.86 11.40 -25.71
CA LEU A 17 -4.59 12.64 -24.98
C LEU A 17 -5.65 13.69 -25.37
N GLN A 18 -6.08 14.49 -24.40
CA GLN A 18 -6.93 15.65 -24.72
C GLN A 18 -6.12 16.74 -25.45
N PRO A 19 -6.77 17.63 -26.24
CA PRO A 19 -6.06 18.63 -27.05
C PRO A 19 -5.11 19.55 -26.27
N THR A 20 -5.47 19.92 -25.04
CA THR A 20 -4.64 20.76 -24.16
C THR A 20 -3.37 20.06 -23.65
N SER A 21 -3.35 18.73 -23.76
CA SER A 21 -2.25 17.85 -23.34
C SER A 21 -1.47 17.25 -24.51
N TYR A 22 -1.74 17.67 -25.75
CA TYR A 22 -0.99 17.16 -26.90
C TYR A 22 0.51 17.40 -26.77
N LEU A 23 1.27 16.37 -27.09
CA LEU A 23 2.71 16.37 -27.18
C LEU A 23 3.11 17.08 -28.49
N THR A 24 3.89 18.15 -28.37
CA THR A 24 4.35 18.96 -29.51
C THR A 24 5.86 18.91 -29.70
N SER A 25 6.59 18.25 -28.79
CA SER A 25 8.04 18.11 -28.85
C SER A 25 8.50 16.80 -28.20
N ALA A 26 9.75 16.40 -28.48
CA ALA A 26 10.40 15.29 -27.76
C ALA A 26 10.51 15.56 -26.26
N ASP A 27 10.69 16.83 -25.86
CA ASP A 27 10.74 17.24 -24.46
C ASP A 27 9.41 17.00 -23.75
N ASP A 28 8.27 17.16 -24.43
CA ASP A 28 6.97 16.86 -23.83
C ASP A 28 6.83 15.38 -23.47
N VAL A 29 7.41 14.48 -24.28
CA VAL A 29 7.40 13.05 -23.99
C VAL A 29 8.16 12.76 -22.70
N SER A 30 9.39 13.26 -22.59
CA SER A 30 10.26 13.05 -21.43
C SER A 30 9.74 13.75 -20.17
N ASN A 31 9.14 14.93 -20.29
CA ASN A 31 8.73 15.75 -19.15
C ASN A 31 7.32 15.46 -18.65
N TYR A 32 6.44 14.90 -19.48
CA TYR A 32 5.03 14.67 -19.12
C TYR A 32 4.59 13.22 -19.31
N LEU A 33 4.76 12.66 -20.50
CA LEU A 33 4.24 11.31 -20.79
C LEU A 33 5.01 10.22 -20.04
N GLU A 34 6.34 10.27 -20.02
CA GLU A 34 7.15 9.30 -19.29
C GLU A 34 6.88 9.31 -17.77
N PRO A 35 6.86 10.48 -17.08
CA PRO A 35 6.45 10.55 -15.67
C PRO A 35 5.03 10.07 -15.42
N TYR A 36 4.09 10.37 -16.32
CA TYR A 36 2.70 9.90 -16.22
C TYR A 36 2.62 8.37 -16.25
N ILE A 37 3.31 7.73 -17.20
CA ILE A 37 3.39 6.27 -17.30
C ILE A 37 4.08 5.67 -16.08
N ARG A 38 5.19 6.26 -15.64
CA ARG A 38 5.95 5.79 -14.48
C ARG A 38 5.10 5.84 -13.21
N ASN A 39 4.42 6.97 -12.97
CA ASN A 39 3.51 7.12 -11.83
C ASN A 39 2.46 6.02 -11.80
N ALA A 40 1.85 5.64 -12.93
CA ALA A 40 0.89 4.53 -12.94
C ALA A 40 1.49 3.23 -12.39
N PHE A 41 2.70 2.85 -12.81
CA PHE A 41 3.35 1.62 -12.34
C PHE A 41 3.77 1.70 -10.87
N GLU A 42 4.24 2.86 -10.40
CA GLU A 42 4.56 3.09 -8.99
C GLU A 42 3.32 2.88 -8.11
N GLN A 43 2.20 3.47 -8.52
CA GLN A 43 0.94 3.40 -7.79
C GLN A 43 0.31 1.99 -7.86
N LEU A 44 0.40 1.32 -9.00
CA LEU A 44 -0.01 -0.09 -9.14
C LEU A 44 0.80 -1.00 -8.22
N ALA A 45 2.13 -0.84 -8.17
CA ALA A 45 2.99 -1.63 -7.30
C ALA A 45 2.69 -1.37 -5.81
N ALA A 46 2.53 -0.09 -5.42
CA ALA A 46 2.18 0.26 -4.05
C ALA A 46 0.81 -0.29 -3.62
N ALA A 47 -0.16 -0.33 -4.54
CA ALA A 47 -1.52 -0.80 -4.28
C ALA A 47 -1.83 -2.19 -4.87
N ASP A 48 -0.82 -3.05 -5.03
CA ASP A 48 -0.98 -4.42 -5.54
C ASP A 48 -1.59 -5.36 -4.48
N TYR A 49 -2.75 -4.97 -3.96
CA TYR A 49 -3.49 -5.70 -2.94
C TYR A 49 -4.24 -6.91 -3.52
N PRO A 50 -4.49 -7.96 -2.74
CA PRO A 50 -5.14 -9.19 -3.24
C PRO A 50 -6.64 -9.05 -3.55
N TYR A 51 -7.23 -7.88 -3.30
CA TYR A 51 -8.65 -7.60 -3.47
C TYR A 51 -8.85 -6.17 -3.96
N ASN A 52 -10.06 -5.87 -4.43
CA ASN A 52 -10.38 -4.54 -4.94
C ASN A 52 -10.23 -3.47 -3.85
N THR A 53 -9.61 -2.34 -4.20
CA THR A 53 -9.40 -1.22 -3.28
C THR A 53 -9.76 0.12 -3.89
N SER A 54 -9.97 1.11 -3.05
CA SER A 54 -10.27 2.50 -3.42
C SER A 54 -9.38 3.46 -2.63
N PHE A 55 -8.06 3.24 -2.65
CA PHE A 55 -7.10 4.03 -1.86
C PHE A 55 -6.52 5.19 -2.68
N TYR A 56 -5.73 4.89 -3.70
CA TYR A 56 -5.28 5.89 -4.68
C TYR A 56 -6.31 6.11 -5.78
N ASP A 57 -6.85 5.01 -6.29
CA ASP A 57 -7.95 4.92 -7.24
C ASP A 57 -8.71 3.61 -7.00
N VAL A 58 -9.78 3.35 -7.75
CA VAL A 58 -10.50 2.08 -7.77
C VAL A 58 -9.69 1.06 -8.55
N LEU A 59 -8.95 0.21 -7.84
CA LEU A 59 -8.08 -0.81 -8.42
C LEU A 59 -8.64 -2.22 -8.17
N PRO A 60 -8.55 -3.12 -9.16
CA PRO A 60 -8.85 -4.54 -8.98
C PRO A 60 -7.80 -5.23 -8.09
N GLY A 61 -8.15 -6.38 -7.51
CA GLY A 61 -7.18 -7.24 -6.84
C GLY A 61 -6.08 -7.71 -7.80
N TRP A 62 -4.83 -7.74 -7.32
CA TRP A 62 -3.62 -8.04 -8.08
C TRP A 62 -3.49 -7.19 -9.36
N SER A 63 -3.65 -5.88 -9.21
CA SER A 63 -3.66 -4.93 -10.33
C SER A 63 -2.39 -4.99 -11.20
N VAL A 64 -1.23 -5.30 -10.62
CA VAL A 64 0.03 -5.47 -11.38
C VAL A 64 -0.07 -6.66 -12.34
N ASN A 65 -0.66 -7.78 -11.91
CA ASN A 65 -0.85 -8.94 -12.77
C ASN A 65 -1.68 -8.59 -13.99
N ILE A 66 -2.76 -7.82 -13.82
CA ILE A 66 -3.63 -7.38 -14.90
C ILE A 66 -2.88 -6.47 -15.88
N SER A 67 -2.13 -5.49 -15.37
CA SER A 67 -1.28 -4.65 -16.22
C SER A 67 -0.24 -5.46 -16.99
N CYS A 68 0.37 -6.47 -16.37
CA CYS A 68 1.35 -7.35 -17.01
C CYS A 68 0.75 -8.17 -18.15
N GLU A 69 -0.52 -8.58 -18.10
CA GLU A 69 -1.15 -9.32 -19.20
C GLU A 69 -1.19 -8.51 -20.51
N TYR A 70 -1.40 -7.18 -20.42
CA TYR A 70 -1.31 -6.31 -21.59
C TYR A 70 0.13 -6.19 -22.12
N LEU A 71 1.13 -6.18 -21.23
CA LEU A 71 2.54 -6.04 -21.60
C LEU A 71 3.15 -7.33 -22.17
N LYS A 72 2.65 -8.49 -21.78
CA LYS A 72 3.07 -9.80 -22.31
C LYS A 72 2.60 -10.05 -23.74
N ALA A 73 1.56 -9.35 -24.20
CA ALA A 73 1.03 -9.53 -25.53
C ALA A 73 2.10 -9.22 -26.59
N ASP A 74 2.23 -10.12 -27.58
CA ASP A 74 3.22 -9.97 -28.65
C ASP A 74 3.04 -8.63 -29.38
N ALA A 75 4.15 -7.94 -29.60
CA ALA A 75 4.17 -6.60 -30.15
C ALA A 75 5.21 -6.48 -31.26
N SER A 76 4.75 -6.70 -32.50
CA SER A 76 5.55 -6.69 -33.72
C SER A 76 6.15 -5.34 -34.10
N ASN A 77 5.67 -4.24 -33.52
CA ASN A 77 6.16 -2.89 -33.82
C ASN A 77 5.98 -1.92 -32.64
N ASN A 78 6.60 -0.74 -32.74
CA ASN A 78 6.59 0.27 -31.67
C ASN A 78 5.21 0.86 -31.39
N LYS A 79 4.33 1.01 -32.41
CA LYS A 79 2.96 1.51 -32.21
C LYS A 79 2.18 0.53 -31.33
N LEU A 80 2.27 -0.78 -31.62
CA LEU A 80 1.63 -1.81 -30.82
C LEU A 80 2.18 -1.90 -29.39
N ARG A 81 3.51 -1.73 -29.21
CA ARG A 81 4.12 -1.63 -27.87
C ARG A 81 3.56 -0.46 -27.08
N ALA A 82 3.43 0.72 -27.69
CA ALA A 82 2.85 1.89 -27.06
C ALA A 82 1.36 1.67 -26.73
N THR A 83 0.60 0.99 -27.60
CA THR A 83 -0.79 0.63 -27.32
C THR A 83 -0.91 -0.33 -26.13
N ASN A 84 -0.06 -1.36 -26.06
CA ASN A 84 -0.05 -2.30 -24.94
C ASN A 84 0.35 -1.61 -23.63
N LEU A 85 1.33 -0.69 -23.70
CA LEU A 85 1.72 0.16 -22.58
C LEU A 85 0.56 1.04 -22.10
N PHE A 86 -0.18 1.65 -23.03
CA PHE A 86 -1.35 2.45 -22.69
C PHE A 86 -2.42 1.61 -21.96
N LYS A 87 -2.75 0.42 -22.48
CA LYS A 87 -3.69 -0.49 -21.81
C LYS A 87 -3.24 -0.88 -20.40
N ALA A 88 -1.93 -1.09 -20.21
CA ALA A 88 -1.38 -1.41 -18.90
C ALA A 88 -1.54 -0.27 -17.89
N VAL A 89 -1.35 1.00 -18.30
CA VAL A 89 -1.52 2.16 -17.40
C VAL A 89 -2.99 2.55 -17.19
N GLN A 90 -3.90 2.18 -18.09
CA GLN A 90 -5.35 2.35 -17.91
C GLN A 90 -5.91 1.55 -16.72
N VAL A 91 -5.22 0.49 -16.28
CA VAL A 91 -5.58 -0.23 -15.05
C VAL A 91 -5.53 0.72 -13.84
N TYR A 92 -4.60 1.67 -13.83
CA TYR A 92 -4.50 2.69 -12.78
C TYR A 92 -5.44 3.87 -13.01
N TYR A 93 -5.34 4.50 -14.18
CA TYR A 93 -6.07 5.74 -14.47
C TYR A 93 -7.56 5.56 -14.84
N GLY A 94 -8.04 4.31 -14.85
CA GLY A 94 -9.36 3.96 -15.34
C GLY A 94 -9.48 4.04 -16.87
N TYR A 95 -10.68 3.73 -17.36
CA TYR A 95 -11.03 3.72 -18.78
C TYR A 95 -11.88 4.95 -19.11
N THR A 96 -11.25 6.02 -19.59
CA THR A 96 -11.90 7.27 -20.01
C THR A 96 -11.73 7.49 -21.51
N GLU A 97 -12.49 8.43 -22.08
CA GLU A 97 -12.38 8.78 -23.50
C GLU A 97 -11.14 9.64 -23.82
N GLN A 98 -10.69 10.45 -22.85
CA GLN A 98 -9.51 11.31 -22.99
C GLN A 98 -8.71 11.38 -21.68
N TYR A 99 -7.39 11.52 -21.81
CA TYR A 99 -6.45 11.60 -20.71
C TYR A 99 -5.69 12.91 -20.71
N CYS A 100 -5.43 13.43 -19.51
CA CYS A 100 -4.63 14.62 -19.32
C CYS A 100 -3.25 14.26 -18.75
N VAL A 101 -2.19 14.60 -19.50
CA VAL A 101 -0.79 14.42 -19.07
C VAL A 101 -0.02 15.73 -18.92
N LYS A 102 -0.50 16.79 -19.58
CA LYS A 102 0.13 18.11 -19.67
C LYS A 102 -0.93 19.20 -19.57
N ASN A 103 -0.65 20.27 -18.81
CA ASN A 103 -1.59 21.38 -18.55
C ASN A 103 -2.93 20.93 -17.93
N CYS A 104 -2.87 19.99 -17.00
CA CYS A 104 -4.06 19.49 -16.32
C CYS A 104 -4.55 20.49 -15.27
N PRO A 105 -5.87 20.65 -15.07
CA PRO A 105 -6.38 21.41 -13.94
C PRO A 105 -5.85 20.81 -12.62
N GLU A 106 -5.49 21.67 -11.68
CA GLU A 106 -4.98 21.29 -10.36
C GLU A 106 -6.07 20.58 -9.55
N SER A 107 -6.24 19.28 -9.76
CA SER A 107 -7.11 18.44 -8.93
C SER A 107 -6.72 16.97 -8.91
N SER A 108 -5.55 16.61 -9.40
CA SER A 108 -5.10 15.22 -9.36
C SER A 108 -3.62 15.16 -9.06
N TRP A 109 -3.24 14.15 -8.28
CA TRP A 109 -1.89 13.70 -7.94
C TRP A 109 -1.09 13.25 -9.18
N SER A 110 -1.19 14.00 -10.27
CA SER A 110 -0.42 13.84 -11.50
C SER A 110 0.93 14.57 -11.37
N PRO A 111 1.94 14.26 -12.20
CA PRO A 111 3.30 14.80 -12.10
C PRO A 111 3.34 16.31 -11.81
N PRO A 112 4.26 16.79 -10.93
CA PRO A 112 5.62 16.27 -10.78
C PRO A 112 5.88 15.41 -9.53
N ASN A 113 4.85 14.98 -8.81
CA ASN A 113 5.01 14.16 -7.59
C ASN A 113 5.24 12.68 -7.93
N ASP A 114 6.39 12.45 -8.53
CA ASP A 114 6.98 11.14 -8.76
C ASP A 114 7.60 10.63 -7.46
N PHE A 115 7.15 9.50 -6.92
CA PHE A 115 7.76 8.97 -5.68
C PHE A 115 9.14 8.41 -6.01
N PHE A 116 9.31 7.77 -7.18
CA PHE A 116 10.60 7.21 -7.58
C PHE A 116 11.23 7.99 -8.73
N TRP A 117 11.96 9.05 -8.40
CA TRP A 117 12.80 9.72 -9.39
C TRP A 117 13.73 8.70 -10.07
N ALA A 118 13.64 8.61 -11.40
CA ALA A 118 14.47 7.74 -12.22
C ALA A 118 15.96 8.10 -12.08
N LYS A 119 16.67 7.54 -11.09
CA LYS A 119 18.12 7.71 -10.90
C LYS A 119 18.78 6.49 -10.25
N CYS A 120 18.64 5.32 -10.86
CA CYS A 120 19.73 4.36 -10.88
C CYS A 120 20.60 4.65 -12.10
N THR A 121 21.27 5.81 -12.13
CA THR A 121 22.45 5.96 -13.00
C THR A 121 23.59 5.19 -12.34
N ASN A 122 24.50 4.63 -13.12
CA ASN A 122 25.77 4.03 -12.65
C ASN A 122 26.70 5.05 -11.94
N SER A 123 26.17 6.18 -11.47
CA SER A 123 26.86 7.20 -10.72
C SER A 123 26.72 6.90 -9.23
N THR A 124 27.85 6.81 -8.54
CA THR A 124 27.95 6.84 -7.07
C THR A 124 27.40 8.14 -6.43
N ASP A 125 26.97 9.12 -7.23
CA ASP A 125 26.47 10.41 -6.78
C ASP A 125 24.97 10.58 -7.04
N LEU A 126 24.17 10.07 -6.09
CA LEU A 126 22.71 10.22 -6.09
C LEU A 126 22.25 11.62 -5.64
N LEU A 127 23.15 12.45 -5.11
CA LEU A 127 22.82 13.71 -4.43
C LEU A 127 22.96 14.93 -5.35
N THR A 128 23.98 14.96 -6.23
CA THR A 128 24.19 16.09 -7.15
C THR A 128 23.00 16.36 -8.07
N PRO A 129 22.36 15.33 -8.68
CA PRO A 129 21.19 15.58 -9.50
C PRO A 129 19.98 16.05 -8.68
N LYS A 130 19.87 15.66 -7.40
CA LYS A 130 18.82 16.15 -6.47
C LYS A 130 19.04 17.62 -6.13
N LYS A 131 20.28 18.03 -5.79
CA LYS A 131 20.64 19.43 -5.50
C LYS A 131 20.29 20.38 -6.63
N SER A 132 20.62 20.00 -7.88
CA SER A 132 20.30 20.80 -9.07
C SER A 132 18.79 21.00 -9.25
N LYS A 133 17.99 19.95 -8.97
CA LYS A 133 16.53 20.01 -9.11
C LYS A 133 15.86 20.84 -8.03
N CYS A 134 16.35 20.84 -6.79
CA CYS A 134 15.79 21.65 -5.71
C CYS A 134 15.75 23.14 -6.06
N ASN A 135 16.85 23.68 -6.62
CA ASN A 135 16.92 25.08 -7.03
C ASN A 135 15.93 25.42 -8.17
N GLN A 136 15.66 24.47 -9.06
CA GLN A 136 14.69 24.65 -10.16
C GLN A 136 13.23 24.52 -9.70
N THR A 137 12.98 23.79 -8.62
CA THR A 137 11.63 23.41 -8.19
C THR A 137 11.08 24.36 -7.12
N TYR A 138 11.93 24.83 -6.22
CA TYR A 138 11.51 25.62 -5.06
C TYR A 138 11.99 27.07 -5.19
N VAL A 139 11.05 28.01 -5.31
CA VAL A 139 11.34 29.46 -5.36
C VAL A 139 12.01 29.90 -4.05
N GLY A 140 13.16 30.57 -4.14
CA GLY A 140 13.92 31.04 -2.97
C GLY A 140 14.78 29.98 -2.29
N TYR A 141 14.94 28.80 -2.91
CA TYR A 141 15.79 27.73 -2.38
C TYR A 141 17.29 28.10 -2.45
N ASP A 142 17.98 27.98 -1.30
CA ASP A 142 19.44 28.13 -1.20
C ASP A 142 20.06 26.76 -0.92
N LEU A 143 21.21 26.45 -1.54
CA LEU A 143 21.91 25.17 -1.33
C LEU A 143 22.28 24.91 0.14
N LYS A 144 22.40 25.95 0.98
CA LYS A 144 22.60 25.82 2.44
C LYS A 144 21.41 25.18 3.15
N MET A 145 20.23 25.18 2.53
CA MET A 145 19.04 24.47 3.04
C MET A 145 19.09 22.97 2.74
N PHE A 146 19.99 22.50 1.87
CA PHE A 146 20.16 21.08 1.59
C PHE A 146 20.81 20.39 2.78
N ARG A 147 20.04 19.58 3.52
CA ARG A 147 20.50 18.86 4.71
C ARG A 147 20.37 17.35 4.51
N PRO A 148 21.31 16.71 3.77
CA PRO A 148 21.21 15.29 3.42
C PRO A 148 21.25 14.39 4.66
N ASP A 149 21.99 14.80 5.70
CA ASP A 149 22.18 14.00 6.92
C ASP A 149 21.15 14.36 8.01
N ALA A 150 20.18 15.25 7.73
CA ALA A 150 19.21 15.69 8.75
C ALA A 150 18.42 14.53 9.34
N ILE A 151 18.01 13.56 8.51
CA ILE A 151 17.23 12.40 8.97
C ILE A 151 18.08 11.54 9.92
N GLU A 152 19.32 11.25 9.55
CA GLU A 152 20.25 10.49 10.40
C GLU A 152 20.54 11.22 11.72
N ILE A 153 20.76 12.54 11.67
CA ILE A 153 21.05 13.35 12.87
C ILE A 153 19.84 13.44 13.80
N LEU A 154 18.63 13.63 13.26
CA LEU A 154 17.43 13.86 14.05
C LEU A 154 16.83 12.57 14.61
N TYR A 155 16.86 11.49 13.82
CA TYR A 155 16.13 10.27 14.14
C TYR A 155 17.04 9.05 14.35
N GLY A 156 18.28 9.09 13.82
CA GLY A 156 19.21 7.97 13.89
C GLY A 156 18.80 6.79 12.99
N PHE A 157 19.79 5.94 12.68
CA PHE A 157 19.58 4.63 12.08
C PHE A 157 20.06 3.48 12.98
N ASP A 158 20.34 3.79 14.25
CA ASP A 158 20.68 2.81 15.28
C ASP A 158 19.52 2.71 16.27
N PHE A 159 18.91 1.53 16.33
CA PHE A 159 17.76 1.24 17.19
C PHE A 159 18.18 0.54 18.49
N SER A 160 19.48 0.53 18.83
CA SER A 160 20.04 -0.17 19.99
C SER A 160 19.51 0.35 21.33
N THR A 161 19.09 1.61 21.40
CA THR A 161 18.53 2.24 22.59
C THR A 161 17.01 2.43 22.52
N THR A 162 16.39 2.03 21.41
CA THR A 162 14.95 2.15 21.17
C THR A 162 14.20 0.94 21.74
N SER A 163 12.90 1.11 22.01
CA SER A 163 12.02 0.03 22.49
C SER A 163 10.59 0.24 22.01
N ASN A 164 9.78 -0.83 22.06
CA ASN A 164 8.34 -0.81 21.77
C ASN A 164 7.98 -0.22 20.39
N ILE A 165 8.60 -0.75 19.34
CA ILE A 165 8.28 -0.39 17.95
C ILE A 165 8.02 -1.67 17.15
N ILE A 166 6.97 -1.64 16.33
CA ILE A 166 6.68 -2.69 15.37
C ILE A 166 6.90 -2.10 13.97
N PHE A 167 7.83 -2.69 13.23
CA PHE A 167 8.04 -2.42 11.82
C PHE A 167 7.37 -3.53 11.01
N THR A 168 6.59 -3.14 10.01
CA THR A 168 5.95 -4.05 9.07
C THR A 168 6.35 -3.68 7.66
N GLN A 169 6.73 -4.68 6.86
CA GLN A 169 7.20 -4.50 5.50
C GLN A 169 6.56 -5.54 4.60
N GLY A 170 6.02 -5.09 3.49
CA GLY A 170 5.47 -5.94 2.45
C GLY A 170 6.53 -6.28 1.41
N SER A 171 6.67 -7.55 1.03
CA SER A 171 7.73 -7.97 0.10
C SER A 171 7.56 -7.45 -1.34
N ILE A 172 6.35 -7.02 -1.71
CA ILE A 172 6.03 -6.46 -3.03
C ILE A 172 5.76 -4.94 -2.95
N ASP A 173 5.92 -4.35 -1.76
CA ASP A 173 5.87 -2.91 -1.59
C ASP A 173 7.13 -2.27 -2.20
N PRO A 174 7.02 -1.37 -3.18
CA PRO A 174 8.20 -0.70 -3.74
C PRO A 174 8.95 0.15 -2.71
N TYR A 175 8.33 0.52 -1.58
CA TYR A 175 9.01 1.23 -0.48
C TYR A 175 9.83 0.32 0.44
N ALA A 176 9.66 -1.00 0.36
CA ALA A 176 10.42 -1.95 1.18
C ALA A 176 11.94 -1.87 0.94
N SER A 177 12.38 -1.34 -0.22
CA SER A 177 13.81 -1.09 -0.47
C SER A 177 14.44 -0.08 0.48
N GLY A 178 13.65 0.81 1.09
CA GLY A 178 14.08 1.76 2.11
C GLY A 178 13.77 1.29 3.54
N GLY A 179 13.22 0.10 3.70
CA GLY A 179 12.83 -0.44 5.00
C GLY A 179 13.98 -1.09 5.77
N LEU A 180 13.67 -1.60 6.96
CA LEU A 180 14.70 -2.09 7.90
C LEU A 180 15.11 -3.54 7.61
N THR A 181 16.42 -3.77 7.59
CA THR A 181 16.99 -5.11 7.50
C THR A 181 17.57 -5.55 8.85
N ASP A 182 17.82 -6.85 9.02
CA ASP A 182 18.36 -7.39 10.27
C ASP A 182 19.80 -6.93 10.55
N GLU A 183 20.50 -6.43 9.54
CA GLU A 183 21.85 -5.87 9.67
C GLU A 183 21.87 -4.51 10.37
N ILE A 184 20.73 -3.81 10.44
CA ILE A 184 20.66 -2.51 11.10
C ILE A 184 20.85 -2.68 12.62
N PRO A 185 21.75 -1.89 13.25
CA PRO A 185 21.99 -1.98 14.69
C PRO A 185 20.70 -1.86 15.52
N GLY A 186 20.53 -2.80 16.45
CA GLY A 186 19.35 -2.86 17.33
C GLY A 186 18.14 -3.61 16.78
N ILE A 187 18.10 -3.96 15.49
CA ILE A 187 17.00 -4.74 14.89
C ILE A 187 17.14 -6.23 15.17
N LYS A 188 18.32 -6.82 14.92
CA LYS A 188 18.58 -8.22 15.27
C LYS A 188 18.45 -8.42 16.78
N ASN A 189 17.63 -9.40 17.19
CA ASN A 189 17.23 -9.63 18.58
C ASN A 189 16.57 -8.41 19.26
N GLY A 190 16.10 -7.43 18.48
CA GLY A 190 15.40 -6.25 18.97
C GLY A 190 14.15 -6.57 19.78
N TYR A 191 13.57 -7.77 19.57
CA TYR A 191 12.41 -8.25 20.33
C TYR A 191 12.69 -8.26 21.82
N LEU A 192 13.93 -8.46 22.28
CA LEU A 192 14.31 -8.37 23.71
C LEU A 192 14.02 -6.99 24.34
N LYS A 193 13.86 -5.96 23.50
CA LYS A 193 13.49 -4.59 23.87
C LYS A 193 12.10 -4.20 23.35
N GLY A 194 11.31 -5.18 22.88
CA GLY A 194 10.01 -4.92 22.27
C GLY A 194 10.08 -4.29 20.88
N ILE A 195 11.19 -4.45 20.14
CA ILE A 195 11.27 -4.09 18.73
C ILE A 195 10.97 -5.33 17.89
N TYR A 196 9.96 -5.25 17.02
CA TYR A 196 9.53 -6.36 16.16
C TYR A 196 9.62 -5.95 14.69
N ASN A 197 10.12 -6.83 13.83
CA ASN A 197 10.25 -6.58 12.39
C ASN A 197 9.56 -7.70 11.60
N PHE A 198 8.41 -7.40 11.00
CA PHE A 198 7.63 -8.36 10.22
C PHE A 198 7.81 -8.12 8.72
N HIS A 199 8.40 -9.10 8.04
CA HIS A 199 8.53 -9.13 6.58
C HIS A 199 7.48 -10.07 5.99
N MET A 200 6.41 -9.50 5.44
CA MET A 200 5.26 -10.25 4.95
C MET A 200 5.37 -10.44 3.43
N LYS A 201 5.38 -11.70 2.99
CA LYS A 201 5.30 -12.03 1.56
C LYS A 201 3.95 -11.65 0.98
N ARG A 202 3.96 -11.22 -0.29
CA ARG A 202 2.76 -10.84 -1.06
C ARG A 202 1.92 -9.74 -0.42
N ALA A 203 2.54 -8.94 0.44
CA ALA A 203 1.94 -7.72 0.96
C ALA A 203 2.50 -6.52 0.20
N ALA A 204 1.61 -5.69 -0.34
CA ALA A 204 1.94 -4.38 -0.89
C ALA A 204 1.97 -3.34 0.24
N HIS A 205 1.87 -2.06 -0.11
CA HIS A 205 2.09 -0.95 0.82
C HIS A 205 1.17 -1.04 2.03
N HIS A 206 1.76 -1.24 3.22
CA HIS A 206 1.10 -1.33 4.54
C HIS A 206 -0.22 -2.13 4.55
N LEU A 207 -0.26 -3.30 3.88
CA LEU A 207 -1.46 -4.14 3.79
C LEU A 207 -1.99 -4.57 5.18
N ASP A 208 -1.10 -4.75 6.15
CA ASP A 208 -1.41 -5.06 7.55
C ASP A 208 -2.35 -4.04 8.22
N LEU A 209 -2.31 -2.76 7.80
CA LEU A 209 -3.19 -1.71 8.34
C LEU A 209 -4.59 -1.69 7.72
N ARG A 210 -4.81 -2.39 6.60
CA ARG A 210 -6.11 -2.40 5.93
C ARG A 210 -7.13 -3.24 6.69
N GLN A 211 -8.41 -2.96 6.45
CA GLN A 211 -9.50 -3.83 6.91
C GLN A 211 -9.22 -5.28 6.45
N PRO A 212 -9.22 -6.25 7.38
CA PRO A 212 -9.04 -7.65 7.06
C PRO A 212 -10.01 -8.17 6.02
N ASN A 213 -9.55 -9.12 5.21
CA ASN A 213 -10.24 -9.68 4.06
C ASN A 213 -9.94 -11.18 3.93
N THR A 214 -10.88 -11.96 3.39
CA THR A 214 -10.69 -13.40 3.14
C THR A 214 -9.54 -13.70 2.18
N CYS A 215 -9.16 -12.74 1.33
CA CYS A 215 -8.06 -12.85 0.39
C CYS A 215 -6.71 -12.36 0.94
N ASP A 216 -6.62 -11.96 2.21
CA ASP A 216 -5.32 -11.58 2.79
C ASP A 216 -4.33 -12.75 2.75
N PRO A 217 -3.03 -12.50 2.44
CA PRO A 217 -2.02 -13.53 2.50
C PRO A 217 -1.90 -14.08 3.92
N PRO A 218 -1.63 -15.38 4.11
CA PRO A 218 -1.55 -16.00 5.43
C PRO A 218 -0.55 -15.31 6.36
N GLN A 219 0.53 -14.79 5.79
CA GLN A 219 1.55 -14.05 6.53
C GLN A 219 1.02 -12.72 7.09
N VAL A 220 0.17 -12.01 6.35
CA VAL A 220 -0.47 -10.77 6.83
C VAL A 220 -1.45 -11.08 7.96
N VAL A 221 -2.28 -12.11 7.79
CA VAL A 221 -3.24 -12.52 8.83
C VAL A 221 -2.51 -12.88 10.13
N ASN A 222 -1.43 -13.65 10.03
CA ASN A 222 -0.63 -14.02 11.20
C ASN A 222 0.16 -12.85 11.79
N ALA A 223 0.76 -11.98 10.97
CA ALA A 223 1.41 -10.78 11.45
C ALA A 223 0.43 -9.89 12.24
N ARG A 224 -0.77 -9.62 11.71
CA ARG A 224 -1.80 -8.84 12.44
C ARG A 224 -2.15 -9.48 13.79
N TYR A 225 -2.30 -10.80 13.85
CA TYR A 225 -2.55 -11.51 15.10
C TYR A 225 -1.42 -11.29 16.11
N GLN A 226 -0.16 -11.48 15.71
CA GLN A 226 0.99 -11.26 16.58
C GLN A 226 1.12 -9.80 17.02
N ILE A 227 0.93 -8.85 16.10
CA ILE A 227 0.98 -7.40 16.37
C ILE A 227 -0.04 -7.00 17.43
N VAL A 228 -1.29 -7.47 17.33
CA VAL A 228 -2.31 -7.14 18.33
C VAL A 228 -1.94 -7.71 19.70
N ARG A 229 -1.38 -8.93 19.76
CA ARG A 229 -0.91 -9.51 21.04
C ARG A 229 0.24 -8.73 21.65
N ILE A 230 1.18 -8.28 20.84
CA ILE A 230 2.28 -7.41 21.29
C ILE A 230 1.73 -6.11 21.88
N ILE A 231 0.82 -5.45 21.16
CA ILE A 231 0.17 -4.21 21.61
C ILE A 231 -0.64 -4.45 22.90
N GLN A 232 -1.34 -5.59 23.01
CA GLN A 232 -2.05 -5.98 24.23
C GLN A 232 -1.10 -6.09 25.42
N CYS A 233 0.12 -6.61 25.22
CA CYS A 233 1.13 -6.64 26.28
C CYS A 233 1.67 -5.25 26.65
N TRP A 234 1.74 -4.31 25.71
CA TRP A 234 2.09 -2.92 26.03
C TRP A 234 1.02 -2.24 26.88
N LEU A 235 -0.26 -2.49 26.57
CA LEU A 235 -1.40 -1.85 27.24
C LEU A 235 -1.78 -2.53 28.56
N THR A 236 -1.70 -3.86 28.61
CA THR A 236 -2.15 -4.67 29.74
C THR A 236 -1.16 -5.81 30.01
N PRO A 237 -0.01 -5.50 30.64
CA PRO A 237 1.04 -6.49 30.90
C PRO A 237 0.59 -7.68 31.77
N SER A 238 -0.52 -7.54 32.50
CA SER A 238 -1.10 -8.58 33.35
C SER A 238 -1.86 -9.68 32.59
N MET A 239 -2.09 -9.54 31.27
CA MET A 239 -2.71 -10.60 30.48
C MET A 239 -1.86 -11.87 30.52
N GLN A 240 -2.52 -13.04 30.61
CA GLN A 240 -1.82 -14.33 30.78
C GLN A 240 -0.75 -14.59 29.71
N HIS A 241 -1.01 -14.22 28.46
CA HIS A 241 -0.05 -14.41 27.38
C HIS A 241 1.14 -13.45 27.40
N CYS A 242 1.07 -12.39 28.20
CA CYS A 242 2.13 -11.40 28.37
C CYS A 242 3.10 -11.78 29.50
N ALA A 243 2.89 -12.92 30.17
CA ALA A 243 3.74 -13.39 31.27
C ALA A 243 5.23 -13.55 30.87
N LYS A 244 5.51 -13.74 29.58
CA LYS A 244 6.87 -13.84 29.02
C LYS A 244 7.24 -12.64 28.14
N TYR A 245 6.47 -11.55 28.19
CA TYR A 245 6.79 -10.35 27.41
C TYR A 245 8.06 -9.67 27.95
N PRO A 246 8.97 -9.19 27.08
CA PRO A 246 8.93 -9.34 25.63
C PRO A 246 9.38 -10.74 25.16
N TYR A 247 8.81 -11.22 24.06
CA TYR A 247 9.06 -12.55 23.52
C TYR A 247 9.46 -12.47 22.04
N GLU A 248 10.12 -13.51 21.54
CA GLU A 248 10.41 -13.63 20.11
C GLU A 248 9.10 -13.93 19.35
N PRO A 249 8.79 -13.21 18.25
CA PRO A 249 7.61 -13.49 17.46
C PRO A 249 7.70 -14.86 16.79
N ASP A 250 6.55 -15.51 16.61
CA ASP A 250 6.45 -16.77 15.88
C ASP A 250 6.81 -16.55 14.40
N SER A 251 7.42 -17.55 13.78
CA SER A 251 7.72 -17.51 12.35
C SER A 251 6.44 -17.38 11.52
N LEU A 252 6.44 -16.47 10.55
CA LEU A 252 5.30 -16.30 9.65
C LEU A 252 5.04 -17.59 8.85
N PRO A 253 3.75 -17.97 8.64
CA PRO A 253 3.39 -19.21 7.99
C PRO A 253 3.83 -19.26 6.52
N LYS A 254 3.80 -20.47 5.94
CA LYS A 254 3.93 -20.62 4.49
C LYS A 254 2.78 -19.92 3.78
N ASP A 255 3.14 -19.31 2.66
CA ASP A 255 2.22 -18.57 1.83
C ASP A 255 1.34 -19.52 0.99
N TYR A 256 0.09 -19.13 0.75
CA TYR A 256 -0.84 -19.82 -0.16
C TYR A 256 -1.84 -18.83 -0.75
N GLU A 257 -2.38 -19.16 -1.92
CA GLU A 257 -3.41 -18.36 -2.57
C GLU A 257 -4.81 -18.77 -2.11
N TYR A 258 -5.59 -17.77 -1.71
CA TYR A 258 -7.02 -17.94 -1.51
C TYR A 258 -7.73 -17.83 -2.85
N ASN A 259 -8.46 -18.89 -3.23
CA ASN A 259 -9.12 -19.01 -4.54
C ASN A 259 -10.64 -18.71 -4.49
N GLY A 260 -11.15 -18.19 -3.38
CA GLY A 260 -12.56 -17.83 -3.24
C GLY A 260 -12.82 -16.35 -3.54
N GLU A 261 -14.08 -15.93 -3.40
CA GLU A 261 -14.44 -14.51 -3.50
C GLU A 261 -13.92 -13.71 -2.29
N CYS A 262 -13.28 -12.58 -2.56
CA CYS A 262 -12.75 -11.70 -1.54
C CYS A 262 -13.87 -10.95 -0.82
N GLN A 263 -13.90 -11.07 0.50
CA GLN A 263 -14.90 -10.44 1.37
C GLN A 263 -14.21 -9.81 2.57
N TYR A 264 -14.63 -8.59 2.93
CA TYR A 264 -14.14 -7.95 4.13
C TYR A 264 -14.60 -8.73 5.37
N ILE A 265 -13.66 -9.00 6.26
CA ILE A 265 -13.92 -9.63 7.54
C ILE A 265 -14.14 -8.50 8.56
N LEU A 266 -15.40 -8.16 8.79
CA LEU A 266 -15.79 -7.17 9.79
C LEU A 266 -15.88 -7.83 11.17
N TYR A 267 -15.35 -7.15 12.19
CA TYR A 267 -15.40 -7.60 13.59
C TYR A 267 -14.77 -8.98 13.88
N GLY A 268 -14.07 -9.57 12.90
CA GLY A 268 -13.49 -10.90 13.03
C GLY A 268 -12.15 -10.87 13.73
N PHE A 269 -12.08 -10.45 15.00
CA PHE A 269 -10.90 -10.73 15.82
C PHE A 269 -11.07 -12.11 16.48
N PRO A 270 -10.08 -13.03 16.51
CA PRO A 270 -8.69 -12.95 16.02
C PRO A 270 -8.45 -13.60 14.63
N TRP A 271 -9.39 -13.46 13.68
CA TRP A 271 -9.32 -14.09 12.35
C TRP A 271 -9.02 -15.60 12.39
N ASN A 272 -9.69 -16.31 13.29
CA ASN A 272 -9.52 -17.75 13.54
C ASN A 272 -8.13 -18.19 14.03
N GLN A 273 -7.27 -17.27 14.47
CA GLN A 273 -5.98 -17.64 15.07
C GLN A 273 -6.10 -17.80 16.59
N THR A 274 -5.52 -18.89 17.10
CA THR A 274 -5.44 -19.18 18.54
C THR A 274 -4.00 -19.52 18.90
N ASP A 275 -3.68 -19.40 20.19
CA ASP A 275 -2.34 -19.68 20.75
C ASP A 275 -1.82 -21.08 20.41
N THR A 276 -2.68 -21.99 19.95
CA THR A 276 -2.39 -23.39 19.66
C THR A 276 -2.11 -23.69 18.18
N MET A 277 -2.41 -22.78 17.24
CA MET A 277 -2.27 -23.04 15.79
C MET A 277 -0.85 -22.86 15.21
N SER A 278 0.13 -22.45 16.02
CA SER A 278 1.52 -22.22 15.58
C SER A 278 2.31 -23.52 15.27
N SER A 279 1.74 -24.71 15.48
CA SER A 279 2.48 -25.98 15.34
C SER A 279 1.80 -27.14 14.60
N THR A 280 0.70 -26.93 13.86
CA THR A 280 0.06 -28.07 13.17
C THR A 280 -0.25 -27.78 11.71
N THR A 281 0.68 -28.21 10.85
CA THR A 281 0.37 -28.63 9.49
C THR A 281 -0.63 -29.77 9.57
N SER A 282 -1.85 -29.59 9.06
CA SER A 282 -2.73 -30.72 8.74
C SER A 282 -3.69 -30.33 7.63
N SER A 283 -3.37 -30.85 6.45
CA SER A 283 -4.35 -31.24 5.43
C SER A 283 -5.50 -32.01 6.07
N THR A 284 -6.74 -31.55 5.88
CA THR A 284 -7.88 -32.47 5.92
C THR A 284 -8.96 -31.97 4.97
N THR A 285 -9.01 -32.63 3.83
CA THR A 285 -10.20 -32.75 2.98
C THR A 285 -11.34 -33.30 3.82
N SER A 286 -12.46 -32.57 3.92
CA SER A 286 -13.74 -33.22 4.22
C SER A 286 -14.90 -32.48 3.54
N SER A 287 -15.37 -33.12 2.48
CA SER A 287 -16.74 -33.08 2.01
C SER A 287 -17.70 -33.56 3.10
N GLN A 288 -18.78 -32.83 3.34
CA GLN A 288 -20.11 -33.34 3.76
C GLN A 288 -21.08 -32.14 3.74
N SER A 289 -21.92 -32.04 2.71
CA SER A 289 -23.26 -32.62 2.58
C SER A 289 -24.31 -31.95 3.47
N ASN A 290 -25.23 -31.26 2.79
CA ASN A 290 -26.48 -30.74 3.31
C ASN A 290 -27.23 -31.79 4.14
N THR A 291 -27.68 -31.39 5.32
CA THR A 291 -28.95 -31.87 5.87
C THR A 291 -29.62 -30.75 6.66
N MET A 292 -30.77 -30.30 6.14
CA MET A 292 -31.75 -29.52 6.86
C MET A 292 -32.23 -30.30 8.08
N SER A 293 -32.27 -29.65 9.24
CA SER A 293 -33.19 -30.02 10.31
C SER A 293 -33.82 -28.75 10.87
N SER A 294 -35.09 -28.57 10.52
CA SER A 294 -36.02 -27.65 11.14
C SER A 294 -36.17 -27.95 12.63
N GLN A 295 -36.07 -26.94 13.48
CA GLN A 295 -36.88 -26.88 14.70
C GLN A 295 -37.16 -25.43 15.09
N SER A 296 -38.46 -25.11 15.06
CA SER A 296 -39.11 -23.90 15.51
C SER A 296 -39.28 -23.89 17.02
N ASN A 297 -39.11 -22.71 17.63
CA ASN A 297 -39.79 -22.13 18.80
C ASN A 297 -38.85 -20.99 19.27
N GLY A 298 -39.22 -19.73 19.53
CA GLY A 298 -40.48 -19.07 19.81
C GLY A 298 -40.12 -17.78 20.54
N SER A 299 -40.25 -16.63 19.86
CA SER A 299 -40.52 -15.28 20.37
C SER A 299 -39.88 -14.76 21.67
N SER A 300 -39.09 -13.68 21.56
CA SER A 300 -39.38 -12.41 22.27
C SER A 300 -38.63 -11.23 21.64
N SER A 301 -39.39 -10.29 21.11
CA SER A 301 -38.94 -9.04 20.50
C SER A 301 -38.31 -8.10 21.53
N PHE A 302 -37.09 -7.62 21.28
CA PHE A 302 -36.51 -6.47 21.96
C PHE A 302 -35.81 -5.57 20.94
N PHE A 303 -36.61 -4.88 20.12
CA PHE A 303 -36.17 -3.74 19.32
C PHE A 303 -36.38 -2.47 20.15
N ILE A 304 -35.32 -1.98 20.79
CA ILE A 304 -35.26 -0.60 21.25
C ILE A 304 -34.01 0.05 20.63
N SER A 305 -34.31 1.08 19.86
CA SER A 305 -33.44 1.93 19.06
C SER A 305 -32.28 2.55 19.86
N ILE A 306 -31.04 2.18 19.50
CA ILE A 306 -29.80 2.83 19.98
C ILE A 306 -29.55 4.19 19.28
N PHE A 307 -30.39 4.57 18.30
CA PHE A 307 -30.24 5.83 17.57
C PHE A 307 -30.78 7.08 18.31
N ALA A 308 -31.49 6.93 19.43
CA ALA A 308 -32.07 8.07 20.17
C ALA A 308 -31.19 8.62 21.31
N VAL A 309 -30.13 7.90 21.72
CA VAL A 309 -29.30 8.30 22.87
C VAL A 309 -28.06 9.10 22.44
N LEU A 310 -27.61 8.99 21.18
CA LEU A 310 -26.45 9.74 20.68
C LEU A 310 -26.76 11.21 20.30
N VAL A 311 -28.02 11.54 19.99
CA VAL A 311 -28.39 12.89 19.54
C VAL A 311 -28.51 13.89 20.70
N LEU A 312 -28.75 13.41 21.92
CA LEU A 312 -28.83 14.29 23.11
C LEU A 312 -27.48 14.63 23.73
N TYR A 313 -26.41 13.88 23.43
CA TYR A 313 -25.07 14.17 23.96
C TYR A 313 -24.27 15.20 23.16
N ILE A 314 -24.60 15.39 21.87
CA ILE A 314 -23.90 16.37 21.00
C ILE A 314 -24.43 17.80 21.21
N ALA A 315 -25.70 17.96 21.64
CA ALA A 315 -26.27 19.28 21.91
C ALA A 315 -25.78 19.92 23.23
N ALA A 316 -25.34 19.12 24.21
CA ALA A 316 -24.89 19.64 25.50
C ALA A 316 -23.43 20.14 25.48
N PHE A 317 -22.60 19.69 24.53
CA PHE A 317 -21.21 20.12 24.42
C PHE A 317 -21.04 21.42 23.60
N ALA A 318 -21.98 21.70 22.69
CA ALA A 318 -21.94 22.90 21.84
C ALA A 318 -22.35 24.21 22.56
N LEU A 319 -23.02 24.13 23.71
CA LEU A 319 -23.46 25.31 24.48
C LEU A 319 -22.45 25.80 25.53
N ASN A 320 -21.43 25.00 25.87
CA ASN A 320 -20.41 25.38 26.88
C ASN A 320 -19.12 25.97 26.28
N VAL A 321 -18.99 26.08 24.96
CA VAL A 321 -17.78 26.61 24.29
C VAL A 321 -17.93 28.11 23.92
N PHE A 322 -19.10 28.72 24.12
CA PHE A 322 -19.35 30.14 23.80
C PHE A 322 -19.62 31.05 25.01
N SER A 323 -19.30 30.61 26.24
CA SER A 323 -19.33 31.51 27.41
C SER A 323 -18.16 31.28 28.36
N SER A 324 -16.98 31.77 27.97
CA SER A 324 -15.90 32.21 28.88
C SER A 324 -14.82 32.91 28.09
#